data_AF-A0A6S7L980-F1
#
_entry.id   AF-A0A6S7L980-F1
#
_cell.length_a   1.000
_cell.length_b   1.000
_cell.length_c   1.000
_cell.angle_alpha   90.00
_cell.angle_beta   90.00
_cell.angle_gamma   90.00
#
_symmetry.space_group_name_H-M   'P 1'
#
loop_
_entity.id
_entity.type
_entity.pdbx_description
1 polymer ?
#
loop_
_entity_poly.entity_id
_entity_poly.type
_entity_poly.pdbx_seq_one_letter_code
_entity_poly.pdbx_strand_id
1 'polypeptide(L)'
;MSVIDKHAPLKKKRIGKRKSPWITSHVVQKIRERDYLKRQFDITRDDEIWLQYKKARNETNNIIRQAKHNYFITNTEAARKDPRKTWRLVNDLNSRKVSDVTSVKKVNLDGNEITNAAEISDAFNSYFTSIGEKLANKIPSSNVNPVSYIQSTHSVFSFEEIGLSTVNCLLKTINANKATGPDKIPGRLLKIAADILSPSLTRIFNRSLSMGIYPTDWKMAKVLPIFKNGEKCDLSNYRPISIISAVAKVFGRTVYDQFYSYLTSNNLLSNYQSGFRASYSTVTALLESTNNWCVNIDNGLLNGVIFIDLKKAFDTIDHEILIRKLKCYGVDDNALSWFNSYLNNRKQKCYVNGKLSGSRSISHGVPQGSIIGPLLFLIYINDLPNCLNEGLPRMYADDTNISMQ
;
A
#
# COMPACT_ATOMS: atom_id res chain seq x y z
N MET A 1 6.95 -25.42 -6.28
CA MET A 1 5.52 -25.47 -5.88
C MET A 1 5.08 -26.86 -5.42
N SER A 2 5.73 -27.95 -5.85
CA SER A 2 5.41 -29.32 -5.45
C SER A 2 5.28 -29.56 -3.93
N VAL A 3 6.12 -28.94 -3.09
CA VAL A 3 6.11 -29.18 -1.63
C VAL A 3 4.87 -28.57 -0.95
N ILE A 4 4.52 -27.32 -1.27
CA ILE A 4 3.33 -26.68 -0.69
C ILE A 4 2.07 -27.39 -1.17
N ASP A 5 2.00 -27.72 -2.46
CA ASP A 5 0.83 -28.40 -3.00
C ASP A 5 0.69 -29.83 -2.43
N LYS A 6 1.80 -30.48 -2.07
CA LYS A 6 1.82 -31.78 -1.39
C LYS A 6 1.35 -31.71 0.07
N HIS A 7 1.81 -30.72 0.84
CA HIS A 7 1.58 -30.67 2.29
C HIS A 7 0.48 -29.70 2.74
N ALA A 8 0.13 -28.71 1.91
CA ALA A 8 -0.87 -27.68 2.19
C ALA A 8 -1.63 -27.25 0.90
N PRO A 9 -2.37 -28.16 0.23
CA PRO A 9 -3.03 -27.88 -1.03
C PRO A 9 -4.13 -26.83 -0.91
N LEU A 10 -4.23 -25.97 -1.93
CA LEU A 10 -5.32 -24.99 -2.06
C LEU A 10 -6.66 -25.71 -2.34
N LYS A 11 -7.60 -25.61 -1.40
CA LYS A 11 -8.97 -26.11 -1.58
C LYS A 11 -9.94 -24.97 -1.86
N LYS A 12 -10.65 -25.02 -2.99
CA LYS A 12 -11.74 -24.09 -3.30
C LYS A 12 -12.98 -24.50 -2.49
N LYS A 13 -13.53 -23.57 -1.70
CA LYS A 13 -14.80 -23.75 -0.99
C LYS A 13 -15.80 -22.68 -1.43
N ARG A 14 -17.03 -23.08 -1.71
CA ARG A 14 -18.13 -22.13 -1.96
C ARG A 14 -18.55 -21.54 -0.61
N ILE A 15 -18.35 -20.23 -0.47
CA ILE A 15 -18.81 -19.50 0.72
C ILE A 15 -20.28 -19.14 0.47
N GLY A 16 -21.19 -19.61 1.32
CA GLY A 16 -22.60 -19.18 1.26
C GLY A 16 -22.73 -17.67 1.49
N LYS A 17 -23.81 -17.05 0.99
CA LYS A 17 -24.09 -15.63 1.30
C LYS A 17 -24.08 -15.46 2.83
N ARG A 18 -23.24 -14.55 3.34
CA ARG A 18 -23.24 -14.21 4.78
C ARG A 18 -24.66 -13.77 5.13
N LYS A 19 -25.33 -14.49 6.03
CA LYS A 19 -26.53 -13.98 6.68
C LYS A 19 -26.15 -12.67 7.37
N SER A 20 -27.01 -11.66 7.30
CA SER A 20 -26.74 -10.40 7.98
C SER A 20 -26.39 -10.68 9.44
N PRO A 21 -25.28 -10.14 9.96
CA PRO A 21 -24.71 -10.58 11.24
C PRO A 21 -25.63 -10.33 12.44
N TRP A 22 -26.60 -9.42 12.31
CA TRP A 22 -27.64 -9.16 13.30
C TRP A 22 -28.82 -10.15 13.27
N ILE A 23 -28.86 -11.10 12.33
CA ILE A 23 -29.89 -12.15 12.28
C ILE A 23 -29.45 -13.32 13.15
N THR A 24 -29.79 -13.25 14.43
CA THR A 24 -29.53 -14.30 15.42
C THR A 24 -30.55 -15.44 15.31
N SER A 25 -30.30 -16.56 16.03
CA SER A 25 -31.25 -17.68 16.12
C SER A 25 -32.64 -17.23 16.58
N HIS A 26 -32.71 -16.30 17.55
CA HIS A 26 -33.95 -15.71 18.04
C HIS A 26 -34.71 -14.93 16.95
N VAL A 27 -34.01 -14.10 16.17
CA VAL A 27 -34.61 -13.38 15.02
C VAL A 27 -35.15 -14.38 13.99
N VAL A 28 -34.42 -15.46 13.71
CA VAL A 28 -34.87 -16.51 12.79
C VAL A 28 -36.12 -17.21 13.30
N GLN A 29 -36.23 -17.47 14.61
CA GLN A 29 -37.43 -18.07 15.20
C GLN A 29 -38.67 -17.19 14.97
N LYS A 30 -38.56 -15.88 15.23
CA LYS A 30 -39.66 -14.92 15.00
C LYS A 30 -40.04 -14.77 13.53
N ILE A 31 -39.05 -14.79 12.63
CA ILE A 31 -39.30 -14.84 11.18
C ILE A 31 -40.11 -16.10 10.80
N ARG A 32 -39.75 -17.27 11.35
CA ARG A 32 -40.47 -18.52 11.07
C ARG A 32 -41.89 -18.51 11.60
N GLU A 33 -42.10 -17.99 12.80
CA GLU A 33 -43.43 -17.83 13.42
C GLU A 33 -44.34 -16.94 12.55
N ARG A 34 -43.82 -15.78 12.12
CA ARG A 34 -44.51 -14.89 11.17
C ARG A 34 -44.84 -15.60 9.85
N ASP A 35 -43.87 -16.31 9.25
CA ASP A 35 -44.04 -16.97 7.95
C ASP A 35 -45.01 -18.15 8.05
N TYR A 36 -45.04 -18.85 9.19
CA TYR A 36 -46.01 -19.89 9.48
C TYR A 36 -47.44 -19.33 9.52
N LEU A 37 -47.67 -18.25 10.28
CA LEU A 37 -48.97 -17.59 10.36
C LEU A 37 -49.44 -17.07 8.99
N LYS A 38 -48.50 -16.58 8.17
CA LYS A 38 -48.82 -16.15 6.79
C LYS A 38 -49.29 -17.31 5.92
N ARG A 39 -48.58 -18.45 5.97
CA ARG A 39 -48.97 -19.66 5.22
C ARG A 39 -50.31 -20.22 5.68
N GLN A 40 -50.57 -20.22 6.99
CA GLN A 40 -51.86 -20.65 7.54
C GLN A 40 -52.99 -19.77 7.03
N PHE A 41 -52.83 -18.44 7.08
CA PHE A 41 -53.81 -17.51 6.51
C PHE A 41 -54.02 -17.72 5.00
N ASP A 42 -52.95 -17.95 4.23
CA ASP A 42 -53.07 -18.14 2.78
C ASP A 42 -53.91 -19.38 2.42
N ILE A 43 -53.98 -20.37 3.33
CA ILE A 43 -54.80 -21.59 3.22
C ILE A 43 -56.21 -21.37 3.76
N THR A 44 -56.35 -20.85 4.99
CA THR A 44 -57.64 -20.81 5.70
C THR A 44 -58.47 -19.57 5.40
N ARG A 45 -57.84 -18.46 5.00
CA ARG A 45 -58.46 -17.13 4.82
C ARG A 45 -59.20 -16.61 6.07
N ASP A 46 -58.78 -17.08 7.24
CA ASP A 46 -59.34 -16.70 8.54
C ASP A 46 -58.82 -15.32 9.01
N ASP A 47 -59.74 -14.43 9.36
CA ASP A 47 -59.46 -13.08 9.84
C ASP A 47 -58.72 -13.08 11.20
N GLU A 48 -58.91 -14.09 12.05
CA GLU A 48 -58.21 -14.20 13.33
C GLU A 48 -56.72 -14.50 13.11
N ILE A 49 -56.40 -15.43 12.21
CA ILE A 49 -55.03 -15.75 11.81
C ILE A 49 -54.36 -14.55 11.14
N TRP A 50 -55.13 -13.75 10.38
CA TRP A 50 -54.62 -12.51 9.79
C TRP A 50 -54.22 -11.47 10.85
N LEU A 51 -55.01 -11.33 11.92
CA LEU A 51 -54.70 -10.44 13.03
C LEU A 51 -53.44 -10.91 13.78
N GLN A 52 -53.31 -12.21 14.02
CA GLN A 52 -52.12 -12.81 14.62
C GLN A 52 -50.87 -12.60 13.75
N TYR A 53 -50.98 -12.78 12.43
CA TYR A 53 -49.90 -12.49 11.49
C TYR A 53 -49.47 -11.03 11.53
N LYS A 54 -50.41 -10.07 11.58
CA LYS A 54 -50.09 -8.64 11.68
C LYS A 54 -49.29 -8.34 12.95
N LYS A 55 -49.68 -8.92 14.09
CA LYS A 55 -48.97 -8.78 15.36
C LYS A 55 -47.55 -9.36 15.27
N ALA A 56 -47.42 -10.60 14.80
CA ALA A 56 -46.13 -11.26 14.61
C ALA A 56 -45.22 -10.55 13.59
N ARG A 57 -45.79 -9.96 12.53
CA ARG A 57 -45.06 -9.14 11.54
C ARG A 57 -44.47 -7.89 12.20
N ASN A 58 -45.26 -7.16 12.98
CA ASN A 58 -44.80 -5.94 13.65
C ASN A 58 -43.73 -6.25 14.70
N GLU A 59 -43.94 -7.29 15.50
CA GLU A 59 -42.97 -7.77 16.48
C GLU A 59 -41.65 -8.19 15.81
N THR A 60 -41.73 -9.00 14.75
CA THR A 60 -40.54 -9.43 13.98
C THR A 60 -39.80 -8.23 13.38
N ASN A 61 -40.51 -7.25 12.82
CA ASN A 61 -39.90 -6.04 12.27
C ASN A 61 -39.21 -5.20 13.35
N ASN A 62 -39.81 -5.07 14.53
CA ASN A 62 -39.22 -4.34 15.66
C ASN A 62 -37.97 -5.06 16.18
N ILE A 63 -38.03 -6.38 16.35
CA ILE A 63 -36.88 -7.20 16.79
C ILE A 63 -35.73 -7.09 15.77
N ILE A 64 -36.01 -7.13 14.47
CA ILE A 64 -34.98 -6.95 13.43
C ILE A 64 -34.36 -5.55 13.51
N ARG A 65 -35.17 -4.50 13.69
CA ARG A 65 -34.68 -3.12 13.84
C ARG A 65 -33.80 -2.97 15.07
N GLN A 66 -34.22 -3.48 16.22
CA GLN A 66 -33.46 -3.46 17.47
C GLN A 66 -32.15 -4.25 17.35
N ALA A 67 -32.20 -5.46 16.78
CA ALA A 67 -31.00 -6.27 16.56
C ALA A 67 -29.99 -5.58 15.64
N LYS A 68 -30.47 -4.92 14.58
CA LYS A 68 -29.62 -4.12 13.69
C LYS A 68 -29.02 -2.91 14.41
N HIS A 69 -29.83 -2.16 15.16
CA HIS A 69 -29.41 -1.01 15.94
C HIS A 69 -28.32 -1.38 16.96
N ASN A 70 -28.58 -2.40 17.78
CA ASN A 70 -27.65 -2.87 18.80
C ASN A 70 -26.34 -3.38 18.19
N TYR A 71 -26.42 -4.13 17.09
CA TYR A 71 -25.22 -4.58 16.38
C TYR A 71 -24.30 -3.42 15.97
N PHE A 72 -24.87 -2.35 15.39
CA PHE A 72 -24.06 -1.20 14.97
C PHE A 72 -23.53 -0.41 16.15
N ILE A 73 -24.33 -0.13 17.18
CA ILE A 73 -23.85 0.59 18.38
C ILE A 73 -22.71 -0.17 19.03
N THR A 74 -22.92 -1.42 19.41
CA THR A 74 -21.90 -2.24 20.10
C THR A 74 -20.62 -2.36 19.28
N ASN A 75 -20.74 -2.54 17.95
CA ASN A 75 -19.56 -2.66 17.10
C ASN A 75 -18.86 -1.31 16.87
N THR A 76 -19.59 -0.19 16.81
CA THR A 76 -18.98 1.14 16.72
C THR A 76 -18.22 1.52 17.98
N GLU A 77 -18.77 1.21 19.16
CA GLU A 77 -18.10 1.41 20.45
C GLU A 77 -16.84 0.55 20.55
N ALA A 78 -16.94 -0.75 20.20
CA ALA A 78 -15.79 -1.65 20.18
C ALA A 78 -14.72 -1.24 19.14
N ALA A 79 -15.12 -0.54 18.06
CA ALA A 79 -14.24 -0.06 17.01
C ALA A 79 -13.67 1.35 17.27
N ARG A 80 -14.00 2.01 18.39
CA ARG A 80 -13.63 3.41 18.66
C ARG A 80 -12.15 3.73 18.48
N LYS A 81 -11.26 2.77 18.78
CA LYS A 81 -9.80 2.89 18.64
C LYS A 81 -9.24 2.34 17.32
N ASP A 82 -10.06 1.80 16.42
CA ASP A 82 -9.67 1.23 15.13
C ASP A 82 -10.40 1.92 13.97
N PRO A 83 -9.82 2.99 13.40
CA PRO A 83 -10.44 3.76 12.31
C PRO A 83 -10.87 2.91 11.11
N ARG A 84 -10.14 1.81 10.81
CA ARG A 84 -10.48 0.93 9.69
C ARG A 84 -11.76 0.13 9.95
N LYS A 85 -11.95 -0.36 11.17
CA LYS A 85 -13.18 -1.05 11.55
C LYS A 85 -14.37 -0.08 11.55
N THR A 86 -14.17 1.14 12.07
CA THR A 86 -15.20 2.18 12.05
C THR A 86 -15.65 2.50 10.62
N TRP A 87 -14.71 2.75 9.70
CA TRP A 87 -15.04 3.02 8.30
C TRP A 87 -15.71 1.84 7.59
N ARG A 88 -15.38 0.59 7.94
CA ARG A 88 -16.11 -0.58 7.43
C ARG A 88 -17.56 -0.58 7.88
N LEU A 89 -17.82 -0.32 9.16
CA LEU A 89 -19.19 -0.26 9.71
C LEU A 89 -20.01 0.86 9.05
N VAL A 90 -19.40 2.03 8.83
CA VAL A 90 -20.03 3.16 8.13
C VAL A 90 -20.38 2.79 6.68
N ASN A 91 -19.48 2.11 5.97
CA ASN A 91 -19.75 1.65 4.61
C ASN A 91 -20.86 0.58 4.56
N ASP A 92 -20.87 -0.34 5.53
CA ASP A 92 -21.91 -1.35 5.68
C ASP A 92 -23.29 -0.71 5.95
N LEU A 93 -23.34 0.34 6.78
CA LEU A 93 -24.57 1.12 7.07
C LEU A 93 -25.12 1.79 5.82
N ASN A 94 -24.25 2.44 5.05
CA ASN A 94 -24.65 3.20 3.86
C ASN A 94 -25.10 2.30 2.70
N SER A 95 -25.10 0.97 2.87
CA SER A 95 -25.36 0.00 1.80
C SER A 95 -24.55 0.31 0.54
N ARG A 96 -23.41 1.01 0.71
CA ARG A 96 -22.37 1.09 -0.30
C ARG A 96 -21.88 -0.32 -0.37
N LYS A 97 -22.51 -1.12 -1.25
CA LYS A 97 -21.91 -2.36 -1.72
C LYS A 97 -20.48 -1.95 -2.01
N VAL A 98 -19.54 -2.52 -1.26
CA VAL A 98 -18.17 -2.57 -1.72
C VAL A 98 -18.31 -3.28 -3.05
N SER A 99 -18.39 -2.50 -4.13
CA SER A 99 -18.54 -3.04 -5.47
C SER A 99 -17.48 -4.11 -5.56
N ASP A 100 -17.87 -5.34 -5.89
CA ASP A 100 -16.95 -6.47 -6.07
C ASP A 100 -15.65 -5.93 -6.62
N VAL A 101 -14.56 -6.12 -5.87
CA VAL A 101 -13.24 -5.57 -6.11
C VAL A 101 -13.03 -5.44 -7.62
N THR A 102 -13.11 -4.19 -8.04
CA THR A 102 -13.41 -3.66 -9.36
C THR A 102 -12.92 -4.54 -10.51
N SER A 103 -13.82 -5.34 -11.10
CA SER A 103 -13.56 -5.89 -12.43
C SER A 103 -13.48 -4.72 -13.42
N VAL A 104 -12.32 -4.51 -14.03
CA VAL A 104 -12.17 -3.47 -15.06
C VAL A 104 -12.92 -3.96 -16.29
N LYS A 105 -14.03 -3.30 -16.64
CA LYS A 105 -14.90 -3.76 -17.74
C LYS A 105 -14.33 -3.44 -19.11
N LYS A 106 -13.74 -2.25 -19.23
CA LYS A 106 -13.13 -1.76 -20.47
C LYS A 106 -11.98 -0.82 -20.15
N VAL A 107 -11.05 -0.74 -21.09
CA VAL A 107 -9.92 0.18 -21.09
C VAL A 107 -9.84 0.84 -22.47
N ASN A 108 -9.61 2.13 -22.51
CA ASN A 108 -9.37 2.86 -23.76
C ASN A 108 -7.86 2.98 -23.98
N LEU A 109 -7.38 2.48 -25.11
CA LEU A 109 -5.98 2.61 -25.51
C LEU A 109 -5.95 3.15 -26.93
N ASP A 110 -5.43 4.36 -27.10
CA ASP A 110 -5.30 5.06 -28.40
C ASP A 110 -6.59 5.10 -29.24
N GLY A 111 -7.73 5.29 -28.58
CA GLY A 111 -9.06 5.34 -29.22
C GLY A 111 -9.76 3.99 -29.39
N ASN A 112 -9.08 2.88 -29.11
CA ASN A 112 -9.65 1.53 -29.18
C ASN A 112 -10.14 1.05 -27.80
N GLU A 113 -11.35 0.48 -27.76
CA GLU A 113 -11.90 -0.11 -26.54
C GLU A 113 -11.46 -1.58 -26.38
N ILE A 114 -10.73 -1.88 -25.31
CA ILE A 114 -10.29 -3.22 -24.96
C ILE A 114 -11.19 -3.78 -23.86
N THR A 115 -11.79 -4.95 -24.10
CA THR A 115 -12.69 -5.62 -23.14
C THR A 115 -12.18 -6.98 -22.66
N ASN A 116 -11.24 -7.60 -23.37
CA ASN A 116 -10.67 -8.89 -23.00
C ASN A 116 -9.76 -8.76 -21.76
N ALA A 117 -9.96 -9.61 -20.76
CA ALA A 117 -9.19 -9.59 -19.51
C ALA A 117 -7.66 -9.76 -19.70
N ALA A 118 -7.24 -10.57 -20.67
CA ALA A 118 -5.80 -10.76 -20.95
C ALA A 118 -5.19 -9.48 -21.54
N GLU A 119 -5.82 -8.94 -22.59
CA GLU A 119 -5.40 -7.69 -23.24
C GLU A 119 -5.45 -6.50 -22.29
N ILE A 120 -6.47 -6.40 -21.44
CA ILE A 120 -6.54 -5.39 -20.37
C ILE A 120 -5.31 -5.50 -19.45
N SER A 121 -4.97 -6.72 -19.02
CA SER A 121 -3.81 -6.92 -18.13
C SER A 121 -2.49 -6.52 -18.80
N ASP A 122 -2.34 -6.82 -20.10
CA ASP A 122 -1.17 -6.41 -20.87
C ASP A 122 -1.13 -4.90 -21.13
N ALA A 123 -2.28 -4.26 -21.40
CA ALA A 123 -2.40 -2.81 -21.56
C ALA A 123 -1.98 -2.07 -20.29
N PHE A 124 -2.50 -2.48 -19.12
CA PHE A 124 -2.06 -1.95 -17.84
C PHE A 124 -0.56 -2.15 -17.61
N ASN A 125 -0.05 -3.35 -17.90
CA ASN A 125 1.37 -3.62 -17.69
C ASN A 125 2.24 -2.72 -18.56
N SER A 126 1.88 -2.58 -19.84
CA SER A 126 2.61 -1.76 -20.82
C SER A 126 2.59 -0.28 -20.43
N TYR A 127 1.44 0.21 -19.96
CA TYR A 127 1.30 1.57 -19.45
C TYR A 127 2.18 1.81 -18.22
N PHE A 128 2.09 0.95 -17.20
CA PHE A 128 2.84 1.14 -15.96
C PHE A 128 4.36 1.00 -16.14
N THR A 129 4.85 0.17 -17.06
CA THR A 129 6.29 0.08 -17.32
C THR A 129 6.83 1.24 -18.15
N SER A 130 6.02 1.83 -19.04
CA SER A 130 6.50 2.90 -19.95
C SER A 130 6.26 4.31 -19.42
N ILE A 131 5.33 4.50 -18.48
CA ILE A 131 4.97 5.85 -18.03
C ILE A 131 6.11 6.58 -17.31
N GLY A 132 6.94 5.85 -16.54
CA GLY A 132 8.09 6.44 -15.85
C GLY A 132 9.08 7.05 -16.82
N GLU A 133 9.52 6.26 -17.80
CA GLU A 133 10.43 6.68 -18.87
C GLU A 133 9.83 7.81 -19.73
N LYS A 134 8.55 7.68 -20.13
CA LYS A 134 7.85 8.73 -20.92
C LYS A 134 7.76 10.06 -20.18
N LEU A 135 7.62 10.04 -18.86
CA LEU A 135 7.59 11.25 -18.04
C LEU A 135 8.99 11.79 -17.80
N ALA A 136 9.97 10.93 -17.54
CA ALA A 136 11.38 11.30 -17.38
C ALA A 136 11.91 12.01 -18.62
N ASN A 137 11.61 11.50 -19.83
CA ASN A 137 12.02 12.11 -21.10
C ASN A 137 11.38 13.49 -21.38
N LYS A 138 10.33 13.87 -20.65
CA LYS A 138 9.71 15.21 -20.75
C LYS A 138 10.32 16.22 -19.79
N ILE A 139 11.14 15.76 -18.83
CA ILE A 139 11.82 16.66 -17.91
C ILE A 139 12.96 17.33 -18.71
N PRO A 140 13.02 18.68 -18.74
CA PRO A 140 14.08 19.37 -19.45
C PRO A 140 15.44 19.02 -18.85
N SER A 141 16.46 18.89 -19.69
CA SER A 141 17.83 18.70 -19.23
C SER A 141 18.29 19.94 -18.46
N SER A 142 18.83 19.72 -17.27
CA SER A 142 19.44 20.77 -16.45
C SER A 142 20.96 20.67 -16.56
N ASN A 143 21.63 21.82 -16.62
CA ASN A 143 23.09 21.91 -16.52
C ASN A 143 23.58 21.77 -15.07
N VAL A 144 22.67 21.77 -14.10
CA VAL A 144 23.00 21.64 -12.69
C VAL A 144 23.23 20.17 -12.35
N ASN A 145 24.35 19.89 -11.70
CA ASN A 145 24.67 18.55 -11.25
C ASN A 145 23.64 18.08 -10.18
N PRO A 146 22.97 16.92 -10.34
CA PRO A 146 21.94 16.45 -9.40
C PRO A 146 22.37 16.24 -7.94
N VAL A 147 23.68 16.28 -7.67
CA VAL A 147 24.24 16.17 -6.31
C VAL A 147 24.77 17.51 -5.76
N SER A 148 24.62 18.62 -6.49
CA SER A 148 25.22 19.91 -6.11
C SER A 148 24.68 20.47 -4.80
N TYR A 149 23.43 20.17 -4.46
CA TYR A 149 22.76 20.66 -3.25
C TYR A 149 22.85 19.68 -2.08
N ILE A 150 23.56 18.56 -2.23
CA ILE A 150 23.76 17.58 -1.17
C ILE A 150 24.96 17.97 -0.33
N GLN A 151 24.76 18.07 0.98
CA GLN A 151 25.85 18.13 1.93
C GLN A 151 26.43 16.73 2.10
N SER A 152 27.62 16.51 1.55
CA SER A 152 28.30 15.21 1.66
C SER A 152 28.67 14.93 3.11
N THR A 153 28.48 13.70 3.55
CA THR A 153 28.82 13.26 4.91
C THR A 153 30.20 12.61 4.98
N HIS A 154 30.84 12.71 6.14
CA HIS A 154 32.06 11.95 6.47
C HIS A 154 31.75 10.57 7.05
N SER A 155 30.51 10.35 7.51
CA SER A 155 30.08 9.04 8.01
C SER A 155 29.98 8.05 6.85
N VAL A 156 30.28 6.78 7.13
CA VAL A 156 30.20 5.70 6.15
C VAL A 156 29.12 4.71 6.58
N PHE A 157 28.26 4.34 5.63
CA PHE A 157 27.29 3.27 5.78
C PHE A 157 27.80 2.00 5.11
N SER A 158 27.90 0.95 5.91
CA SER A 158 28.19 -0.42 5.49
C SER A 158 27.13 -1.34 6.07
N PHE A 159 26.80 -2.42 5.37
CA PHE A 159 25.87 -3.40 5.90
C PHE A 159 26.47 -4.19 7.05
N GLU A 160 25.70 -4.33 8.12
CA GLU A 160 26.03 -5.21 9.24
C GLU A 160 25.41 -6.60 9.05
N GLU A 161 26.02 -7.60 9.68
CA GLU A 161 25.49 -8.96 9.66
C GLU A 161 24.13 -9.04 10.35
N ILE A 162 23.15 -9.65 9.68
CA ILE A 162 21.80 -9.82 10.21
C ILE A 162 21.79 -11.01 11.16
N GLY A 163 21.34 -10.79 12.39
CA GLY A 163 21.13 -11.82 13.39
C GLY A 163 19.93 -12.73 13.09
N LEU A 164 20.04 -14.01 13.47
CA LEU A 164 18.97 -15.01 13.29
C LEU A 164 17.67 -14.63 14.03
N SER A 165 17.80 -14.07 15.23
CA SER A 165 16.66 -13.61 16.05
C SER A 165 15.85 -12.53 15.33
N THR A 166 16.51 -11.60 14.65
CA THR A 166 15.88 -10.54 13.85
C THR A 166 15.04 -11.14 12.73
N VAL A 167 15.61 -12.05 11.94
CA VAL A 167 14.88 -12.71 10.84
C VAL A 167 13.69 -13.52 11.37
N ASN A 168 13.87 -14.26 12.47
CA ASN A 168 12.80 -15.03 13.10
C ASN A 168 11.64 -14.14 13.57
N CYS A 169 11.95 -13.05 14.26
CA CYS A 169 10.96 -12.09 14.74
C CYS A 169 10.18 -11.47 13.56
N LEU A 170 10.88 -11.06 12.50
CA LEU A 170 10.25 -10.50 11.30
C LEU A 170 9.34 -11.52 10.61
N LEU A 171 9.73 -12.79 10.51
CA LEU A 171 8.88 -13.85 9.97
C LEU A 171 7.62 -14.07 10.81
N LYS A 172 7.74 -14.07 12.15
CA LYS A 172 6.62 -14.22 13.08
C LYS A 172 5.64 -13.03 13.05
N THR A 173 6.09 -11.83 12.69
CA THR A 173 5.26 -10.63 12.59
C THR A 173 4.61 -10.43 11.21
N ILE A 174 4.90 -11.30 10.23
CA ILE A 174 4.24 -11.25 8.91
C ILE A 174 2.72 -11.30 9.06
N ASN A 175 2.04 -10.40 8.34
CA ASN A 175 0.60 -10.43 8.22
C ASN A 175 0.15 -11.62 7.37
N ALA A 176 -0.36 -12.66 8.04
CA ALA A 176 -0.78 -13.93 7.44
C ALA A 176 -1.90 -13.81 6.38
N ASN A 177 -2.61 -12.67 6.34
CA ASN A 177 -3.75 -12.45 5.45
C ASN A 177 -3.41 -11.54 4.24
N LYS A 178 -2.16 -11.08 4.11
CA LYS A 178 -1.74 -10.31 2.94
C LYS A 178 -1.66 -11.18 1.68
N ALA A 179 -1.84 -10.54 0.54
CA ALA A 179 -1.79 -11.20 -0.77
C ALA A 179 -0.42 -11.84 -1.03
N THR A 180 -0.45 -13.03 -1.63
CA THR A 180 0.74 -13.79 -1.99
C THR A 180 1.47 -13.18 -3.18
N GLY A 181 2.81 -13.14 -3.10
CA GLY A 181 3.70 -12.67 -4.15
C GLY A 181 3.78 -13.62 -5.37
N PRO A 182 4.68 -13.31 -6.32
CA PRO A 182 4.90 -14.14 -7.52
C PRO A 182 5.40 -15.55 -7.23
N ASP A 183 6.08 -15.73 -6.08
CA ASP A 183 6.58 -17.01 -5.56
C ASP A 183 5.48 -17.99 -5.13
N LYS A 184 4.23 -17.50 -5.02
CA LYS A 184 3.07 -18.26 -4.56
C LYS A 184 3.23 -18.85 -3.15
N ILE A 185 4.06 -18.24 -2.29
CA ILE A 185 4.24 -18.66 -0.89
C ILE A 185 3.41 -17.76 0.04
N PRO A 186 2.30 -18.24 0.63
CA PRO A 186 1.48 -17.45 1.53
C PRO A 186 2.25 -17.03 2.79
N GLY A 187 2.06 -15.78 3.23
CA GLY A 187 2.68 -15.27 4.46
C GLY A 187 2.33 -16.09 5.72
N ARG A 188 1.16 -16.74 5.73
CA ARG A 188 0.76 -17.66 6.81
C ARG A 188 1.72 -18.86 6.94
N LEU A 189 2.16 -19.45 5.83
CA LEU A 189 3.08 -20.58 5.88
C LEU A 189 4.46 -20.15 6.39
N LEU A 190 4.96 -19.01 5.91
CA LEU A 190 6.22 -18.45 6.40
C LEU A 190 6.20 -18.18 7.91
N LYS A 191 5.08 -17.68 8.41
CA LYS A 191 4.89 -17.43 9.84
C LYS A 191 4.86 -18.71 10.68
N ILE A 192 4.21 -19.77 10.20
CA ILE A 192 4.16 -21.07 10.89
C ILE A 192 5.53 -21.75 10.87
N ALA A 193 6.22 -21.70 9.74
CA ALA A 193 7.54 -22.33 9.56
C ALA A 193 8.72 -21.41 9.95
N ALA A 194 8.46 -20.31 10.66
CA ALA A 194 9.47 -19.28 10.93
C ALA A 194 10.72 -19.85 11.61
N ASP A 195 10.55 -20.66 12.65
CA ASP A 195 11.66 -21.24 13.42
C ASP A 195 12.56 -22.14 12.58
N ILE A 196 12.00 -22.83 11.58
CA ILE A 196 12.73 -23.74 10.69
C ILE A 196 13.39 -22.96 9.53
N LEU A 197 12.73 -21.93 9.01
CA LEU A 197 13.21 -21.17 7.85
C LEU A 197 14.24 -20.10 8.20
N SER A 198 14.21 -19.59 9.44
CA SER A 198 15.06 -18.47 9.86
C SER A 198 16.56 -18.71 9.65
N PRO A 199 17.16 -19.86 10.02
CA PRO A 199 18.60 -20.07 9.84
C PRO A 199 19.03 -19.97 8.36
N SER A 200 18.31 -20.64 7.47
CA SER A 200 18.61 -20.64 6.03
C SER A 200 18.41 -19.27 5.40
N LEU A 201 17.32 -18.57 5.74
CA LEU A 201 17.06 -17.23 5.22
C LEU A 201 18.09 -16.21 5.72
N THR A 202 18.51 -16.31 6.98
CA THR A 202 19.57 -15.45 7.54
C THR A 202 20.86 -15.60 6.76
N ARG A 203 21.28 -16.86 6.48
CA ARG A 203 22.47 -17.12 5.67
C ARG A 203 22.36 -16.53 4.26
N ILE A 204 21.19 -16.65 3.62
CA ILE A 204 20.96 -16.08 2.29
C ILE A 204 21.03 -14.54 2.32
N PHE A 205 20.43 -13.91 3.33
CA PHE A 205 20.44 -12.45 3.47
C PHE A 205 21.87 -11.93 3.68
N ASN A 206 22.62 -12.53 4.63
CA ASN A 206 24.00 -12.13 4.90
C ASN A 206 24.91 -12.35 3.68
N ARG A 207 24.72 -13.45 2.94
CA ARG A 207 25.42 -13.67 1.67
C ARG A 207 25.10 -12.59 0.64
N SER A 208 23.83 -12.25 0.47
CA SER A 208 23.41 -11.17 -0.44
C SER A 208 24.05 -9.83 -0.10
N LEU A 209 24.08 -9.45 1.19
CA LEU A 209 24.71 -8.20 1.64
C LEU A 209 26.22 -8.22 1.43
N SER A 210 26.89 -9.32 1.80
CA SER A 210 28.35 -9.46 1.65
C SER A 210 28.84 -9.44 0.20
N MET A 211 27.99 -9.87 -0.75
CA MET A 211 28.32 -9.89 -2.17
C MET A 211 27.87 -8.63 -2.91
N GLY A 212 27.12 -7.74 -2.27
CA GLY A 212 26.55 -6.57 -2.93
C GLY A 212 25.50 -6.92 -4.00
N ILE A 213 24.81 -8.07 -3.88
CA ILE A 213 23.90 -8.55 -4.94
C ILE A 213 22.52 -8.84 -4.35
N TYR A 214 21.48 -8.16 -4.86
CA TYR A 214 20.10 -8.47 -4.52
C TYR A 214 19.60 -9.70 -5.30
N PRO A 215 18.94 -10.69 -4.64
CA PRO A 215 18.54 -11.93 -5.29
C PRO A 215 17.55 -11.74 -6.45
N THR A 216 17.87 -12.36 -7.59
CA THR A 216 17.11 -12.22 -8.85
C THR A 216 15.66 -12.67 -8.71
N ASP A 217 15.40 -13.75 -7.98
CA ASP A 217 14.04 -14.27 -7.75
C ASP A 217 13.12 -13.25 -7.07
N TRP A 218 13.70 -12.31 -6.32
CA TRP A 218 12.97 -11.27 -5.58
C TRP A 218 12.85 -9.96 -6.36
N LYS A 219 13.38 -9.89 -7.59
CA LYS A 219 13.25 -8.75 -8.51
C LYS A 219 11.95 -8.77 -9.32
N MET A 220 11.15 -9.83 -9.18
CA MET A 220 9.85 -9.98 -9.82
C MET A 220 8.71 -9.46 -8.94
N ALA A 221 7.83 -8.64 -9.52
CA ALA A 221 6.64 -8.11 -8.85
C ALA A 221 5.34 -8.48 -9.59
N LYS A 222 4.28 -8.76 -8.82
CA LYS A 222 2.92 -8.86 -9.34
C LYS A 222 2.21 -7.53 -9.06
N VAL A 223 1.87 -6.79 -10.10
CA VAL A 223 1.25 -5.46 -9.98
C VAL A 223 -0.27 -5.57 -10.02
N LEU A 224 -0.94 -4.87 -9.10
CA LEU A 224 -2.39 -4.68 -9.10
C LEU A 224 -2.71 -3.22 -9.40
N PRO A 225 -3.48 -2.92 -10.47
CA PRO A 225 -4.03 -1.59 -10.68
C PRO A 225 -5.08 -1.30 -9.61
N ILE A 226 -4.89 -0.23 -8.83
CA ILE A 226 -5.89 0.28 -7.90
C ILE A 226 -6.44 1.59 -8.45
N PHE A 227 -7.75 1.63 -8.69
CA PHE A 227 -8.44 2.82 -9.16
C PHE A 227 -8.33 3.96 -8.13
N LYS A 228 -7.90 5.15 -8.58
CA LYS A 228 -7.75 6.36 -7.76
C LYS A 228 -9.01 7.23 -7.86
N ASN A 229 -9.29 7.80 -9.03
CA ASN A 229 -10.37 8.75 -9.31
C ASN A 229 -10.56 8.93 -10.83
N GLY A 230 -11.54 9.73 -11.27
CA GLY A 230 -11.75 10.00 -12.70
C GLY A 230 -12.48 8.88 -13.45
N GLU A 231 -12.17 8.72 -14.74
CA GLU A 231 -12.78 7.69 -15.59
C GLU A 231 -12.10 6.33 -15.41
N LYS A 232 -12.91 5.28 -15.23
CA LYS A 232 -12.42 3.89 -15.05
C LYS A 232 -11.83 3.27 -16.32
N CYS A 233 -12.07 3.87 -17.47
CA CYS A 233 -11.57 3.36 -18.75
C CYS A 233 -10.14 3.89 -19.04
N ASP A 234 -9.73 4.95 -18.35
CA ASP A 234 -8.41 5.54 -18.50
C ASP A 234 -7.40 4.86 -17.56
N LEU A 235 -6.30 4.37 -18.14
CA LEU A 235 -5.18 3.73 -17.44
C LEU A 235 -4.47 4.68 -16.46
N SER A 236 -4.48 5.99 -16.74
CA SER A 236 -3.80 7.00 -15.94
C SER A 236 -4.39 7.18 -14.54
N ASN A 237 -5.67 6.83 -14.40
CA ASN A 237 -6.47 6.91 -13.19
C ASN A 237 -6.24 5.73 -12.22
N TYR A 238 -5.28 4.86 -12.52
CA TYR A 238 -4.93 3.71 -11.69
C TYR A 238 -3.51 3.81 -11.14
N ARG A 239 -3.33 3.35 -9.90
CA ARG A 239 -2.02 3.22 -9.23
C ARG A 239 -1.50 1.79 -9.33
N PRO A 240 -0.22 1.59 -9.70
CA PRO A 240 0.39 0.27 -9.79
C PRO A 240 0.89 -0.23 -8.42
N ILE A 241 0.08 -1.00 -7.68
CA ILE A 241 0.54 -1.57 -6.40
C ILE A 241 1.32 -2.87 -6.64
N SER A 242 2.60 -2.86 -6.30
CA SER A 242 3.51 -4.00 -6.40
C SER A 242 3.36 -4.96 -5.23
N ILE A 243 2.93 -6.18 -5.52
CA ILE A 243 2.99 -7.33 -4.61
C ILE A 243 4.27 -8.11 -4.91
N ILE A 244 5.26 -7.95 -4.03
CA ILE A 244 6.50 -8.73 -4.01
C ILE A 244 6.42 -9.90 -3.02
N SER A 245 7.39 -10.83 -3.11
CA SER A 245 7.55 -11.94 -2.17
C SER A 245 7.54 -11.46 -0.72
N ALA A 246 6.91 -12.24 0.17
CA ALA A 246 6.93 -11.93 1.60
C ALA A 246 8.33 -12.09 2.20
N VAL A 247 9.15 -13.01 1.69
CA VAL A 247 10.57 -13.15 2.08
C VAL A 247 11.36 -11.92 1.65
N ALA A 248 11.15 -11.45 0.41
CA ALA A 248 11.76 -10.21 -0.08
C ALA A 248 11.39 -8.98 0.79
N LYS A 249 10.19 -8.97 1.37
CA LYS A 249 9.78 -7.93 2.34
C LYS A 249 10.53 -8.06 3.66
N VAL A 250 10.71 -9.27 4.18
CA VAL A 250 11.52 -9.47 5.39
C VAL A 250 12.95 -8.98 5.15
N PHE A 251 13.56 -9.34 4.02
CA PHE A 251 14.91 -8.86 3.69
C PHE A 251 14.95 -7.34 3.47
N GLY A 252 13.97 -6.79 2.77
CA GLY A 252 13.87 -5.35 2.59
C GLY A 252 13.69 -4.60 3.90
N ARG A 253 13.09 -5.24 4.91
CA ARG A 253 12.93 -4.66 6.25
C ARG A 253 14.26 -4.60 7.00
N THR A 254 15.09 -5.64 6.95
CA THR A 254 16.40 -5.63 7.62
C THR A 254 17.30 -4.54 7.03
N VAL A 255 17.32 -4.40 5.71
CA VAL A 255 18.06 -3.34 5.01
C VAL A 255 17.51 -1.95 5.34
N TYR A 256 16.18 -1.80 5.35
CA TYR A 256 15.55 -0.54 5.73
C TYR A 256 15.91 -0.14 7.17
N ASP A 257 15.84 -1.07 8.13
CA ASP A 257 16.11 -0.75 9.54
C ASP A 257 17.57 -0.32 9.75
N GLN A 258 18.54 -1.01 9.13
CA GLN A 258 19.95 -0.59 9.18
C GLN A 258 20.17 0.79 8.55
N PHE A 259 19.70 0.99 7.31
CA PHE A 259 19.96 2.23 6.59
C PHE A 259 19.21 3.43 7.20
N TYR A 260 17.96 3.22 7.64
CA TYR A 260 17.20 4.25 8.33
C TYR A 260 17.86 4.65 9.66
N SER A 261 18.35 3.69 10.44
CA SER A 261 19.09 3.98 11.68
C SER A 261 20.35 4.78 11.41
N TYR A 262 21.11 4.44 10.37
CA TYR A 262 22.29 5.21 9.97
C TYR A 262 21.91 6.67 9.62
N LEU A 263 20.87 6.85 8.80
CA LEU A 263 20.43 8.18 8.37
C LEU A 263 19.95 9.05 9.54
N THR A 264 19.26 8.47 10.52
CA THR A 264 18.78 9.21 11.69
C THR A 264 19.89 9.47 12.70
N SER A 265 20.74 8.50 13.01
CA SER A 265 21.87 8.66 13.94
C SER A 265 22.88 9.72 13.47
N ASN A 266 23.00 9.92 12.16
CA ASN A 266 23.89 10.93 11.57
C ASN A 266 23.16 12.21 11.14
N ASN A 267 21.88 12.39 11.49
CA ASN A 267 21.06 13.56 11.13
C ASN A 267 21.08 13.91 9.63
N LEU A 268 21.04 12.89 8.76
CA LEU A 268 21.18 13.05 7.32
C LEU A 268 19.84 13.32 6.60
N LEU A 269 18.70 13.15 7.28
CA LEU A 269 17.38 13.46 6.74
C LEU A 269 17.02 14.92 6.99
N SER A 270 16.53 15.61 5.97
CA SER A 270 16.13 17.01 6.06
C SER A 270 15.07 17.23 7.13
N ASN A 271 15.25 18.27 7.95
CA ASN A 271 14.29 18.69 8.96
C ASN A 271 12.94 19.12 8.36
N TYR A 272 12.92 19.49 7.09
CA TYR A 272 11.73 19.90 6.35
C TYR A 272 10.91 18.74 5.78
N GLN A 273 11.40 17.51 5.87
CA GLN A 273 10.68 16.31 5.47
C GLN A 273 9.96 15.70 6.67
N SER A 274 8.64 15.56 6.57
CA SER A 274 7.80 14.88 7.57
C SER A 274 7.29 13.51 7.09
N GLY A 275 7.25 13.27 5.79
CA GLY A 275 6.76 12.02 5.22
C GLY A 275 7.70 10.85 5.50
N PHE A 276 7.14 9.67 5.77
CA PHE A 276 7.86 8.41 6.01
C PHE A 276 8.92 8.44 7.13
N ARG A 277 8.87 9.42 8.03
CA ARG A 277 9.76 9.50 9.20
C ARG A 277 9.04 9.07 10.47
N ALA A 278 9.78 8.39 11.35
CA ALA A 278 9.31 8.07 12.68
C ALA A 278 9.03 9.35 13.48
N SER A 279 7.95 9.36 14.25
CA SER A 279 7.50 10.49 15.08
C SER A 279 6.99 11.74 14.33
N TYR A 280 6.93 11.72 13.00
CA TYR A 280 6.29 12.76 12.19
C TYR A 280 4.93 12.28 11.67
N SER A 281 4.00 13.21 11.46
CA SER A 281 2.67 12.95 10.93
C SER A 281 2.16 14.11 10.09
N THR A 282 1.03 13.93 9.40
CA THR A 282 0.36 15.02 8.69
C THR A 282 -0.08 16.13 9.65
N VAL A 283 -0.40 15.78 10.91
CA VAL A 283 -0.82 16.75 11.94
C VAL A 283 0.35 17.62 12.36
N THR A 284 1.53 17.02 12.61
CA THR A 284 2.72 17.79 13.01
C THR A 284 3.17 18.71 11.88
N ALA A 285 3.14 18.23 10.63
CA ALA A 285 3.48 19.04 9.46
C ALA A 285 2.52 20.23 9.29
N LEU A 286 1.21 19.99 9.43
CA LEU A 286 0.21 21.06 9.33
C LEU A 286 0.36 22.08 10.46
N LEU A 287 0.52 21.62 11.70
CA LEU A 287 0.64 22.48 12.87
C LEU A 287 1.84 23.42 12.76
N GLU A 288 2.98 22.90 12.31
CA GLU A 288 4.18 23.69 12.07
C GLU A 288 3.95 24.77 11.00
N SER A 289 3.38 24.41 9.84
CA SER A 289 3.05 25.35 8.76
C SER A 289 2.09 26.44 9.24
N THR A 290 0.98 26.07 9.90
CA THR A 290 -0.02 27.04 10.36
C THR A 290 0.53 27.96 11.44
N ASN A 291 1.37 27.44 12.34
CA ASN A 291 1.99 28.26 13.37
C ASN A 291 2.94 29.29 12.77
N ASN A 292 3.74 28.90 11.78
CA ASN A 292 4.61 29.83 11.06
C ASN A 292 3.79 30.94 10.38
N TRP A 293 2.69 30.56 9.71
CA TRP A 293 1.82 31.55 9.07
C TRP A 293 1.20 32.52 10.08
N CYS A 294 0.74 32.04 11.24
CA CYS A 294 0.23 32.90 12.31
C CYS A 294 1.30 33.87 12.83
N VAL A 295 2.52 33.39 13.10
CA VAL A 295 3.63 34.24 13.55
C VAL A 295 3.95 35.33 12.52
N ASN A 296 3.92 35.00 11.23
CA ASN A 296 4.14 36.00 10.18
C ASN A 296 3.03 37.06 10.16
N ILE A 297 1.76 36.66 10.34
CA ILE A 297 0.63 37.58 10.45
C ILE A 297 0.79 38.50 11.67
N ASP A 298 1.18 37.95 12.82
CA ASP A 298 1.39 38.73 14.05
C ASP A 298 2.52 39.75 13.90
N ASN A 299 3.53 39.44 13.07
CA ASN A 299 4.63 40.34 12.73
C ASN A 299 4.27 41.34 11.60
N GLY A 300 3.03 41.35 11.11
CA GLY A 300 2.59 42.22 10.02
C GLY A 300 3.14 41.84 8.64
N LEU A 301 3.66 40.62 8.49
CA LEU A 301 4.16 40.07 7.23
C LEU A 301 3.02 39.40 6.43
N LEU A 302 3.22 39.25 5.13
CA LEU A 302 2.30 38.51 4.26
C LEU A 302 2.77 37.07 4.11
N ASN A 303 1.83 36.12 4.03
CA ASN A 303 2.16 34.72 3.75
C ASN A 303 1.83 34.39 2.30
N GLY A 304 2.86 34.12 1.50
CA GLY A 304 2.71 33.44 0.21
C GLY A 304 2.93 31.94 0.38
N VAL A 305 2.07 31.09 -0.19
CA VAL A 305 2.27 29.63 -0.15
C VAL A 305 2.14 29.02 -1.54
N ILE A 306 3.19 28.34 -1.98
CA ILE A 306 3.24 27.63 -3.25
C ILE A 306 3.08 26.13 -2.98
N PHE A 307 2.11 25.50 -3.63
CA PHE A 307 1.90 24.05 -3.57
C PHE A 307 2.43 23.38 -4.83
N ILE A 308 3.31 22.39 -4.66
CA ILE A 308 3.94 21.62 -5.73
C ILE A 308 3.39 20.20 -5.70
N ASP A 309 2.78 19.77 -6.81
CA ASP A 309 2.31 18.39 -7.02
C ASP A 309 3.22 17.68 -8.02
N LEU A 310 3.93 16.64 -7.56
CA LEU A 310 4.86 15.88 -8.39
C LEU A 310 4.15 14.73 -9.10
N LYS A 311 4.05 14.84 -10.43
CA LYS A 311 3.39 13.82 -11.25
C LYS A 311 4.14 12.49 -11.22
N LYS A 312 3.56 11.50 -10.54
CA LYS A 312 4.07 10.11 -10.46
C LYS A 312 5.50 10.02 -9.93
N ALA A 313 5.79 10.78 -8.87
CA ALA A 313 7.12 10.95 -8.30
C ALA A 313 7.92 9.64 -8.09
N PHE A 314 7.25 8.58 -7.59
CA PHE A 314 7.88 7.26 -7.38
C PHE A 314 8.23 6.50 -8.66
N ASP A 315 7.49 6.74 -9.75
CA ASP A 315 7.66 6.04 -11.02
C ASP A 315 8.73 6.73 -11.90
N THR A 316 9.05 8.00 -11.61
CA THR A 316 9.98 8.84 -12.37
C THR A 316 11.38 8.93 -11.76
N ILE A 317 11.67 8.18 -10.69
CA ILE A 317 13.01 8.19 -10.07
C ILE A 317 14.03 7.62 -11.05
N ASP A 318 15.04 8.42 -11.37
CA ASP A 318 16.20 7.98 -12.13
C ASP A 318 17.16 7.19 -11.24
N HIS A 319 17.54 6.00 -11.69
CA HIS A 319 18.39 5.09 -10.90
C HIS A 319 19.84 5.58 -10.81
N GLU A 320 20.39 6.18 -11.86
CA GLU A 320 21.76 6.69 -11.86
C GLU A 320 21.89 7.88 -10.91
N ILE A 321 20.94 8.82 -10.96
CA ILE A 321 20.88 9.94 -10.03
C ILE A 321 20.77 9.43 -8.59
N LEU A 322 19.86 8.49 -8.33
CA LEU A 322 19.68 7.93 -6.99
C LEU A 322 20.96 7.28 -6.45
N ILE A 323 21.66 6.50 -7.27
CA ILE A 323 22.94 5.86 -6.88
C ILE A 323 24.01 6.91 -6.58
N ARG A 324 24.13 7.96 -7.41
CA ARG A 324 25.06 9.06 -7.15
C ARG A 324 24.74 9.78 -5.84
N LYS A 325 23.45 10.03 -5.56
CA LYS A 325 23.01 10.62 -4.28
C LYS A 325 23.36 9.71 -3.10
N LEU A 326 23.09 8.40 -3.18
CA LEU A 326 23.44 7.44 -2.12
C LEU A 326 24.93 7.46 -1.78
N LYS A 327 25.80 7.60 -2.79
CA LYS A 327 27.25 7.77 -2.57
C LYS A 327 27.58 9.03 -1.77
N CYS A 328 26.92 10.15 -2.03
CA CYS A 328 27.07 11.39 -1.23
C CYS A 328 26.58 11.25 0.22
N TYR A 329 25.66 10.32 0.50
CA TYR A 329 25.22 9.96 1.86
C TYR A 329 26.17 8.97 2.56
N GLY A 330 27.34 8.70 2.00
CA GLY A 330 28.37 7.87 2.63
C GLY A 330 28.14 6.36 2.48
N VAL A 331 27.27 5.93 1.58
CA VAL A 331 27.08 4.50 1.30
C VAL A 331 28.33 3.93 0.65
N ASP A 332 28.93 2.90 1.26
CA ASP A 332 30.14 2.25 0.74
C ASP A 332 29.90 1.54 -0.61
N ASP A 333 30.97 1.19 -1.31
CA ASP A 333 30.87 0.63 -2.66
C ASP A 333 30.13 -0.72 -2.71
N ASN A 334 30.24 -1.55 -1.67
CA ASN A 334 29.57 -2.84 -1.61
C ASN A 334 28.05 -2.69 -1.39
N ALA A 335 27.65 -1.83 -0.45
CA ALA A 335 26.25 -1.49 -0.22
C ALA A 335 25.65 -0.75 -1.42
N LEU A 336 26.43 0.11 -2.08
CA LEU A 336 26.03 0.77 -3.31
C LEU A 336 25.78 -0.22 -4.44
N SER A 337 26.67 -1.22 -4.60
CA SER A 337 26.48 -2.33 -5.54
C SER A 337 25.17 -3.09 -5.25
N TRP A 338 24.85 -3.30 -3.97
CA TRP A 338 23.60 -3.94 -3.57
C TRP A 338 22.37 -3.10 -3.95
N PHE A 339 22.37 -1.79 -3.68
CA PHE A 339 21.27 -0.90 -4.07
C PHE A 339 21.12 -0.83 -5.60
N ASN A 340 22.24 -0.76 -6.32
CA ASN A 340 22.25 -0.80 -7.78
C ASN A 340 21.66 -2.13 -8.30
N SER A 341 22.04 -3.25 -7.69
CA SER A 341 21.45 -4.56 -8.01
C SER A 341 19.97 -4.63 -7.66
N TYR A 342 19.53 -4.05 -6.55
CA TYR A 342 18.13 -4.01 -6.14
C TYR A 342 17.23 -3.26 -7.15
N LEU A 343 17.73 -2.15 -7.71
CA LEU A 343 17.03 -1.30 -8.67
C LEU A 343 17.03 -1.88 -10.10
N ASN A 344 18.14 -2.50 -10.52
CA ASN A 344 18.31 -3.00 -11.88
C ASN A 344 17.68 -4.37 -12.15
N ASN A 345 17.38 -4.62 -13.44
CA ASN A 345 16.84 -5.89 -13.95
C ASN A 345 15.53 -6.33 -13.26
N ARG A 346 14.73 -5.36 -12.83
CA ARG A 346 13.41 -5.61 -12.25
C ARG A 346 12.41 -5.89 -13.35
N LYS A 347 11.50 -6.81 -13.06
CA LYS A 347 10.44 -7.20 -13.98
C LYS A 347 9.11 -7.24 -13.24
N GLN A 348 8.02 -6.96 -13.94
CA GLN A 348 6.67 -7.04 -13.41
C GLN A 348 5.68 -7.74 -14.34
N LYS A 349 4.63 -8.29 -13.71
CA LYS A 349 3.41 -8.77 -14.38
C LYS A 349 2.20 -8.11 -13.73
N CYS A 350 1.31 -7.54 -14.53
CA CYS A 350 0.06 -6.98 -14.06
C CYS A 350 -1.00 -8.07 -13.91
N TYR A 351 -1.79 -8.03 -12.84
CA TYR A 351 -2.90 -8.95 -12.58
C TYR A 351 -4.22 -8.20 -12.57
N VAL A 352 -5.08 -8.51 -13.55
CA VAL A 352 -6.39 -7.88 -13.73
C VAL A 352 -7.41 -8.95 -14.09
N ASN A 353 -8.60 -8.89 -13.48
CA ASN A 353 -9.73 -9.79 -13.79
C ASN A 353 -9.38 -11.29 -13.80
N GLY A 354 -8.47 -11.74 -12.94
CA GLY A 354 -8.07 -13.15 -12.88
C GLY A 354 -6.99 -13.58 -13.88
N LYS A 355 -6.47 -12.66 -14.69
CA LYS A 355 -5.43 -12.91 -15.69
C LYS A 355 -4.14 -12.17 -15.34
N LEU A 356 -3.01 -12.81 -15.65
CA LEU A 356 -1.68 -12.22 -15.57
C LEU A 356 -1.24 -11.82 -16.97
N SER A 357 -0.65 -10.63 -17.09
CA SER A 357 0.01 -10.15 -18.29
C SER A 357 1.31 -10.91 -18.58
N GLY A 358 1.89 -10.64 -19.74
CA GLY A 358 3.30 -10.93 -20.03
C GLY A 358 4.25 -10.25 -19.04
N SER A 359 5.49 -10.74 -18.95
CA SER A 359 6.54 -10.12 -18.13
C SER A 359 7.13 -8.92 -18.86
N ARG A 360 7.27 -7.78 -18.18
CA ARG A 360 7.93 -6.58 -18.72
C ARG A 360 8.99 -6.06 -17.74
N SER A 361 10.07 -5.49 -18.28
CA SER A 361 11.13 -4.87 -17.49
C SER A 361 10.75 -3.45 -17.05
N ILE A 362 11.36 -2.98 -15.96
CA ILE A 362 11.19 -1.62 -15.43
C ILE A 362 12.57 -0.96 -15.44
N SER A 363 12.67 0.22 -16.03
CA SER A 363 13.90 1.02 -16.13
C SER A 363 13.94 2.21 -15.15
N HIS A 364 12.79 2.66 -14.66
CA HIS A 364 12.67 3.85 -13.81
C HIS A 364 11.79 3.58 -12.58
N GLY A 365 11.99 4.39 -11.55
CA GLY A 365 11.16 4.39 -10.37
C GLY A 365 11.51 3.30 -9.36
N VAL A 366 10.78 3.30 -8.25
CA VAL A 366 10.88 2.27 -7.21
C VAL A 366 9.53 1.55 -7.04
N PRO A 367 9.51 0.24 -6.72
CA PRO A 367 8.25 -0.50 -6.63
C PRO A 367 7.33 0.05 -5.53
N GLN A 368 6.15 0.54 -5.91
CA GLN A 368 5.12 1.02 -4.97
C GLN A 368 4.57 -0.15 -4.14
N GLY A 369 4.98 -0.26 -2.88
CA GLY A 369 4.67 -1.40 -2.00
C GLY A 369 5.88 -2.24 -1.59
N SER A 370 7.08 -1.87 -2.05
CA SER A 370 8.34 -2.26 -1.41
C SER A 370 8.55 -1.51 -0.10
N ILE A 371 9.38 -2.07 0.79
CA ILE A 371 9.70 -1.45 2.09
C ILE A 371 10.79 -0.39 1.94
N ILE A 372 11.75 -0.63 1.06
CA ILE A 372 12.88 0.27 0.81
C ILE A 372 12.47 1.46 -0.08
N GLY A 373 11.48 1.30 -0.96
CA GLY A 373 11.08 2.32 -1.94
C GLY A 373 10.82 3.72 -1.35
N PRO A 374 9.99 3.86 -0.31
CA PRO A 374 9.77 5.15 0.35
C PRO A 374 11.06 5.80 0.88
N LEU A 375 11.98 5.01 1.44
CA LEU A 375 13.25 5.53 1.95
C LEU A 375 14.16 6.03 0.83
N LEU A 376 14.24 5.30 -0.29
CA LEU A 376 14.99 5.74 -1.46
C LEU A 376 14.41 7.01 -2.08
N PHE A 377 13.09 7.15 -2.06
CA PHE A 377 12.44 8.39 -2.47
C PHE A 377 12.80 9.56 -1.55
N LEU A 378 12.83 9.33 -0.22
CA LEU A 378 13.31 10.35 0.72
C LEU A 378 14.71 10.82 0.36
N ILE A 379 15.65 9.90 0.13
CA ILE A 379 17.02 10.23 -0.29
C ILE A 379 17.04 11.03 -1.59
N TYR A 380 16.17 10.70 -2.54
CA TYR A 380 16.11 11.36 -3.84
C TYR A 380 15.72 12.84 -3.74
N ILE A 381 14.77 13.17 -2.88
CA ILE A 381 14.20 14.53 -2.72
C ILE A 381 14.84 15.33 -1.56
N ASN A 382 15.70 14.70 -0.76
CA ASN A 382 16.16 15.24 0.53
C ASN A 382 16.89 16.59 0.42
N ASP A 383 17.50 16.88 -0.72
CA ASP A 383 18.25 18.09 -1.03
C ASP A 383 17.41 19.18 -1.72
N LEU A 384 16.13 18.93 -1.99
CA LEU A 384 15.21 19.97 -2.51
C LEU A 384 15.20 21.23 -1.63
N PRO A 385 15.19 21.15 -0.28
CA PRO A 385 15.24 22.36 0.53
C PRO A 385 16.52 23.19 0.36
N ASN A 386 17.62 22.55 -0.01
CA ASN A 386 18.91 23.21 -0.13
C ASN A 386 19.06 23.97 -1.46
N CYS A 387 18.15 23.78 -2.41
CA CYS A 387 18.15 24.54 -3.67
C CYS A 387 17.34 25.85 -3.60
N LEU A 388 16.59 26.07 -2.52
CA LEU A 388 15.81 27.28 -2.33
C LEU A 388 16.69 28.35 -1.67
N ASN A 389 16.83 29.50 -2.33
CA ASN A 389 17.50 30.68 -1.75
C ASN A 389 16.60 31.38 -0.74
N GLU A 390 15.31 31.42 -1.03
CA GLU A 390 14.27 32.06 -0.22
C GLU A 390 13.07 31.11 -0.10
N GLY A 391 12.39 31.20 1.04
CA GLY A 391 11.22 30.39 1.34
C GLY A 391 11.52 29.16 2.19
N LEU A 392 10.51 28.73 2.93
CA LEU A 392 10.55 27.63 3.86
C LEU A 392 9.77 26.45 3.30
N PRO A 393 10.44 25.42 2.77
CA PRO A 393 9.77 24.23 2.28
C PRO A 393 9.24 23.39 3.44
N ARG A 394 8.10 22.75 3.24
CA ARG A 394 7.59 21.67 4.07
C ARG A 394 7.13 20.55 3.15
N MET A 395 7.77 19.39 3.32
CA MET A 395 7.57 18.22 2.48
C MET A 395 6.89 17.12 3.29
N TYR A 396 5.92 16.45 2.68
CA TYR A 396 5.35 15.22 3.15
C TYR A 396 5.38 14.20 2.02
N ALA A 397 6.46 13.40 1.97
CA ALA A 397 6.76 12.57 0.81
C ALA A 397 6.90 13.44 -0.44
N ASP A 398 6.05 13.22 -1.46
CA ASP A 398 6.01 13.95 -2.71
C ASP A 398 5.25 15.28 -2.63
N ASP A 399 4.30 15.41 -1.69
CA ASP A 399 3.57 16.66 -1.48
C ASP A 399 4.50 17.71 -0.87
N THR A 400 4.72 18.83 -1.58
CA THR A 400 5.60 19.90 -1.12
C THR A 400 4.87 21.23 -1.12
N ASN A 401 4.96 21.96 -0.01
CA ASN A 401 4.58 23.37 0.04
C ASN A 401 5.80 24.24 0.36
N ILE A 402 5.86 25.43 -0.21
CA ILE A 402 6.91 26.42 0.05
C ILE A 402 6.23 27.68 0.55
N SER A 403 6.54 28.06 1.79
CA SER A 403 6.03 29.31 2.39
C SER A 403 7.04 30.43 2.17
N MET A 404 6.57 31.57 1.69
CA MET A 404 7.33 32.80 1.46
C MET A 404 6.78 33.90 2.38
N GLN A 405 7.68 34.76 2.86
CA GLN A 405 7.42 35.87 3.78
C GLN A 405 7.56 37.20 3.05
#